data_AF-A0AAN6YCC4-F1
#
_entry.id   AF-A0AAN6YCC4-F1
#
_cell.length_a   1.000
_cell.length_b   1.000
_cell.length_c   1.000
_cell.angle_alpha   90.00
_cell.angle_beta   90.00
_cell.angle_gamma   90.00
#
_symmetry.space_group_name_H-M   'P 1'
#
loop_
_entity.id
_entity.type
_entity.pdbx_description
1 polymer ?
#
loop_
_entity_poly.entity_id
_entity_poly.type
_entity_poly.pdbx_seq_one_letter_code
_entity_poly.pdbx_strand_id
1 'polypeptide(L)' 'MAFSIGETVRVRGETFVYKVLAMTGSMVTILIANPQPDGTQVYFSSHSLRTVDGLNLEKV' A
#
# COMPACT_ATOMS: atom_id res chain seq x y z
N MET A 1 -3.96 6.99 14.33
CA MET A 1 -5.00 6.69 13.33
C MET A 1 -4.84 5.22 12.97
N ALA A 2 -5.88 4.40 13.17
CA ALA A 2 -5.77 2.96 12.90
C ALA A 2 -6.17 2.66 11.45
N PHE A 3 -5.35 1.84 10.78
CA PHE A 3 -5.65 1.26 9.48
C PHE A 3 -6.30 -0.12 9.68
N SER A 4 -7.00 -0.61 8.66
CA SER A 4 -7.58 -1.95 8.62
C SER A 4 -6.99 -2.76 7.48
N ILE A 5 -6.88 -4.09 7.64
CA ILE A 5 -6.48 -4.97 6.54
C ILE A 5 -7.51 -4.86 5.40
N GLY A 6 -7.02 -4.74 4.17
CA GLY A 6 -7.82 -4.51 2.97
C GLY A 6 -8.18 -3.05 2.71
N GLU A 7 -7.90 -2.14 3.65
CA GLU A 7 -8.13 -0.71 3.49
C GLU A 7 -7.24 -0.12 2.40
N THR A 8 -7.81 0.81 1.64
CA THR A 8 -7.10 1.53 0.59
C THR A 8 -6.40 2.75 1.19
N VAL A 9 -5.09 2.84 0.96
CA VAL A 9 -4.23 3.90 1.50
C VAL A 9 -3.30 4.45 0.44
N ARG A 10 -2.70 5.59 0.72
CA ARG A 10 -1.64 6.20 -0.07
C ARG A 10 -0.49 6.59 0.84
N VAL A 11 0.73 6.48 0.34
CA VAL A 11 1.90 7.05 1.01
C VAL A 11 1.92 8.54 0.71
N ARG A 12 2.03 9.39 1.73
CA ARG A 12 2.02 10.85 1.57
C ARG A 12 3.08 11.29 0.56
N GLY A 13 2.66 12.07 -0.43
CA GLY A 13 3.53 12.55 -1.50
C GLY A 13 3.71 11.60 -2.68
N GLU A 14 3.10 10.41 -2.64
CA GLU A 14 3.07 9.48 -3.78
C GLU A 14 1.71 9.50 -4.49
N THR A 15 1.70 9.12 -5.76
CA THR A 15 0.48 9.06 -6.59
C THR A 15 -0.20 7.70 -6.55
N PHE A 16 0.57 6.64 -6.27
CA PHE A 16 0.08 5.27 -6.25
C PHE A 16 -0.87 5.04 -5.07
N VAL A 17 -1.85 4.17 -5.31
CA VAL A 17 -2.81 3.72 -4.31
C VAL A 17 -2.46 2.29 -3.92
N TYR A 18 -2.61 1.98 -2.65
CA TYR A 18 -2.19 0.74 -2.03
C TYR A 18 -3.34 0.11 -1.23
N LYS A 19 -3.26 -1.20 -1.00
CA LYS A 19 -4.06 -1.94 -0.03
C LYS A 19 -3.20 -2.35 1.15
N VAL A 20 -3.73 -2.20 2.36
CA VAL A 20 -3.10 -2.70 3.58
C VAL A 20 -3.21 -4.23 3.62
N LEU A 21 -2.08 -4.92 3.77
CA LEU A 21 -2.01 -6.38 3.90
C LEU A 21 -1.81 -6.84 5.34
N ALA A 22 -0.98 -6.12 6.09
CA ALA A 22 -0.60 -6.49 7.45
C ALA A 22 -0.23 -5.26 8.26
N MET A 23 -0.31 -5.39 9.59
CA MET A 23 0.08 -4.34 10.53
C MET A 23 0.84 -4.95 11.69
N THR A 24 1.91 -4.28 12.13
CA THR A 24 2.73 -4.69 13.28
C THR A 24 3.17 -3.45 14.03
N GLY A 25 2.48 -3.13 15.12
CA GLY A 25 2.70 -1.87 15.84
C GLY A 25 2.37 -0.66 14.96
N SER A 26 3.33 0.23 14.76
CA SER A 26 3.20 1.39 13.85
C SER A 26 3.49 1.07 12.39
N MET A 27 4.03 -0.12 12.10
CA MET A 27 4.44 -0.51 10.75
C MET A 27 3.26 -1.15 10.01
N VAL A 28 3.07 -0.74 8.76
CA VAL A 28 1.98 -1.17 7.88
C VAL A 28 2.58 -1.70 6.59
N THR A 29 2.25 -2.95 6.26
CA THR A 29 2.64 -3.58 5.00
C THR A 29 1.56 -3.30 3.96
N ILE A 30 1.97 -2.71 2.84
CA ILE A 30 1.10 -2.23 1.78
C ILE A 30 1.47 -2.85 0.44
N LEU A 31 0.45 -3.16 -0.38
CA LEU A 31 0.56 -3.69 -1.73
C LEU A 31 -0.14 -2.77 -2.71
N ILE A 32 0.47 -2.46 -3.85
CA ILE A 32 -0.14 -1.58 -4.85
C ILE A 32 -1.52 -2.11 -5.30
N ALA A 33 -2.54 -1.24 -5.26
CA ALA A 33 -3.94 -1.60 -5.47
C ALA A 33 -4.31 -1.76 -6.96
N ASN A 34 -3.40 -1.44 -7.88
CA ASN A 34 -3.64 -1.49 -9.32
C ASN A 34 -2.48 -2.14 -10.09
N PRO A 35 -2.42 -3.48 -10.19
CA PRO A 35 -1.54 -4.14 -11.11
C PRO A 35 -2.32 -4.46 -12.41
N GLN A 36 -2.75 -3.43 -13.15
CA GLN A 36 -3.33 -3.47 -14.51
C GLN A 36 -4.46 -4.49 -14.81
N PRO A 37 -5.62 -4.05 -15.34
CA PRO A 37 -6.76 -4.94 -15.63
C PRO A 37 -6.56 -5.86 -16.85
N ASP A 38 -5.45 -5.73 -17.58
CA ASP A 38 -5.21 -6.41 -18.86
C ASP A 38 -4.46 -7.75 -18.74
N GLY A 39 -4.11 -8.18 -17.51
CA GLY A 39 -3.42 -9.43 -17.26
C GLY A 39 -1.94 -9.42 -17.65
N THR A 40 -1.35 -8.26 -17.92
CA THR A 40 0.10 -8.14 -18.10
C THR A 40 0.83 -8.49 -16.79
N GLN A 41 1.91 -9.27 -16.91
CA GLN A 41 2.80 -9.51 -15.77
C GLN A 41 3.37 -8.18 -15.30
N VAL A 42 2.95 -7.72 -14.12
CA VAL A 42 3.51 -6.53 -13.51
C VAL A 42 4.84 -6.90 -12.88
N TYR A 43 5.90 -6.22 -13.30
CA TYR A 43 7.20 -6.33 -12.66
C TYR A 43 7.07 -5.88 -11.21
N PHE A 44 7.25 -6.80 -10.27
CA PHE A 44 7.27 -6.47 -8.84
C PHE A 44 8.51 -5.61 -8.56
N SER A 45 8.28 -4.32 -8.37
CA SER A 45 9.31 -3.39 -7.92
C SER A 45 9.27 -3.27 -6.40
N SER A 46 10.27 -2.64 -5.81
CA SER A 46 10.27 -2.28 -4.38
C SER A 46 9.10 -1.37 -3.97
N HIS A 47 8.45 -0.71 -4.94
CA HIS A 47 7.24 0.08 -4.71
C HIS A 47 5.96 -0.75 -4.75
N SER A 48 6.00 -1.99 -5.25
CA SER A 48 4.83 -2.85 -5.38
C SER A 48 4.40 -3.42 -4.04
N LEU A 49 5.34 -3.85 -3.21
CA LEU A 49 5.11 -4.38 -1.85
C LEU A 49 6.17 -3.83 -0.91
N ARG A 50 5.76 -3.17 0.17
CA ARG A 50 6.69 -2.66 1.19
C ARG A 50 6.01 -2.43 2.52
N THR A 51 6.82 -2.31 3.56
CA THR A 51 6.40 -1.93 4.90
C THR A 51 6.81 -0.49 5.17
N VAL A 52 5.86 0.32 5.62
CA VAL A 52 6.06 1.76 5.91
C VAL A 52 5.51 2.08 7.29
N ASP A 53 5.99 3.17 7.89
CA ASP A 53 5.38 3.71 9.10
C ASP A 53 3.99 4.29 8.77
N GLY A 54 2.98 3.89 9.55
CA GLY A 54 1.60 4.34 9.39
C GLY A 54 1.40 5.85 9.51
N LEU A 55 2.33 6.59 10.12
CA LEU A 55 2.29 8.06 10.14
C LEU A 55 2.53 8.68 8.76
N ASN A 56 3.18 7.94 7.85
CA ASN A 56 3.40 8.36 6.46
C ASN A 56 2.24 7.98 5.53
N LEU A 57 1.22 7.31 6.06
CA LEU A 57 0.04 6.89 5.28
C LEU A 57 -1.11 7.88 5.45
N GLU A 58 -1.88 8.01 4.37
CA GLU A 58 -3.17 8.71 4.33
C GLU A 58 -4.24 7.79 3.75
N LYS A 59 -5.48 7.96 4.23
CA LYS A 59 -6.65 7.23 3.73
C LYS A 59 -7.12 7.87 2.44
N VAL A 60 -7.48 7.04 1.47
CA VAL A 60 -8.00 7.47 0.15
C VAL A 60 -9.49 7.28 0.09
#